data_AF-A0A9X1TWQ5-F1
#
_entry.id   AF-A0A9X1TWQ5-F1
#
_cell.length_a   1.000
_cell.length_b   1.000
_cell.length_c   1.000
_cell.angle_alpha   90.00
_cell.angle_beta   90.00
_cell.angle_gamma   90.00
#
_symmetry.space_group_name_H-M   'P 1'
#
loop_
_entity.id
_entity.type
_entity.pdbx_description
1 polymer ?
#
loop_
_entity_poly.entity_id
_entity_poly.type
_entity_poly.pdbx_seq_one_letter_code
_entity_poly.pdbx_strand_id
1 'polypeptide(L)' 'MDKAYAEAIASKHASLHAIIDAEEHRPHPDMDLLTRLKKEKLRLKDALVGH' A
#
# COMPACT_ATOMS: atom_id res chain seq x y z
N MET A 1 9.80 -18.19 7.56
CA MET A 1 8.91 -17.03 7.34
C MET A 1 7.54 -17.38 7.86
N ASP A 2 7.07 -16.68 8.89
CA ASP A 2 5.73 -16.88 9.42
C ASP A 2 4.69 -16.51 8.35
N LYS A 3 3.94 -17.51 7.88
CA LYS A 3 2.90 -17.34 6.86
C LYS A 3 1.90 -16.23 7.23
N ALA A 4 1.61 -16.10 8.53
CA ALA A 4 0.78 -15.04 9.09
C ALA A 4 1.36 -13.62 8.90
N TYR A 5 2.69 -13.47 8.93
CA TYR A 5 3.35 -12.19 8.71
C TYR A 5 3.25 -11.76 7.23
N ALA A 6 3.48 -12.70 6.31
CA ALA A 6 3.31 -12.46 4.88
C ALA A 6 1.86 -12.11 4.52
N GLU A 7 0.88 -12.82 5.09
CA GLU A 7 -0.55 -12.51 4.92
C GLU A 7 -0.92 -11.13 5.49
N ALA A 8 -0.38 -10.76 6.65
CA ALA A 8 -0.61 -9.44 7.24
C ALA A 8 -0.06 -8.31 6.37
N ILE A 9 1.15 -8.47 5.80
CA ILE A 9 1.71 -7.48 4.88
C ILE A 9 0.91 -7.44 3.57
N ALA A 10 0.54 -8.59 3.01
CA ALA A 10 -0.26 -8.67 1.80
C ALA A 10 -1.63 -7.99 1.97
N SER A 11 -2.30 -8.22 3.11
CA SER A 11 -3.58 -7.57 3.44
C SER A 11 -3.44 -6.05 3.57
N LYS A 12 -2.38 -5.57 4.23
CA LYS A 12 -2.09 -4.13 4.32
C LYS A 12 -1.81 -3.53 2.95
N HIS A 13 -1.02 -4.22 2.13
CA HIS A 13 -0.71 -3.79 0.76
C HIS A 13 -1.97 -3.70 -0.11
N ALA A 14 -2.86 -4.70 -0.03
CA ALA A 14 -4.15 -4.68 -0.75
C ALA A 14 -5.04 -3.52 -0.30
N SER A 15 -5.09 -3.25 1.01
CA SER A 15 -5.87 -2.13 1.57
C SER A 15 -5.33 -0.78 1.08
N LEU A 16 -4.02 -0.56 1.13
CA LEU A 16 -3.39 0.66 0.61
C LEU A 16 -3.62 0.83 -0.89
N HIS A 17 -3.61 -0.26 -1.67
CA HIS A 17 -3.91 -0.20 -3.09
C HIS A 17 -5.34 0.28 -3.33
N ALA A 18 -6.32 -0.27 -2.62
CA ALA A 18 -7.72 0.16 -2.74
C ALA A 18 -7.92 1.64 -2.36
N ILE A 19 -7.22 2.13 -1.32
CA ILE A 19 -7.28 3.54 -0.92
C ILE A 19 -6.66 4.45 -1.98
N ILE A 20 -5.51 4.07 -2.54
CA ILE A 20 -4.85 4.81 -3.63
C ILE A 20 -5.78 4.89 -4.84
N ASP A 21 -6.34 3.76 -5.25
CA ASP A 21 -7.22 3.67 -6.42
C ASP A 21 -8.47 4.54 -6.23
N ALA A 22 -9.09 4.46 -5.05
CA ALA A 22 -10.23 5.30 -4.68
C ALA A 22 -9.88 6.80 -4.70
N GLU A 23 -8.67 7.18 -4.25
CA GLU A 23 -8.22 8.57 -4.26
C GLU A 23 -7.87 9.06 -5.67
N GLU A 24 -7.21 8.24 -6.51
CA GLU A 24 -6.90 8.58 -7.91
C GLU A 24 -8.15 8.77 -8.77
N HIS A 25 -9.23 8.06 -8.45
CA HIS A 25 -10.52 8.20 -9.11
C HIS A 25 -11.32 9.43 -8.66
N ARG A 26 -10.87 10.18 -7.65
CA ARG A 26 -11.57 11.40 -7.22
C ARG A 26 -11.38 12.52 -8.23
N PRO A 27 -12.38 13.39 -8.43
CA PRO A 27 -12.25 14.57 -9.29
C PRO A 27 -11.15 15.54 -8.85
N HIS A 28 -10.85 15.57 -7.55
CA HIS A 28 -9.77 16.35 -6.95
C HIS A 28 -8.96 15.44 -6.02
N PRO A 29 -8.00 14.68 -6.57
CA PRO A 29 -7.19 13.77 -5.77
C PRO A 29 -6.22 14.57 -4.89
N ASP A 30 -6.09 14.16 -3.62
CA ASP A 30 -5.03 14.68 -2.76
C ASP A 30 -3.68 14.06 -3.17
N MET A 31 -2.88 14.84 -3.89
CA MET A 31 -1.58 14.40 -4.41
C MET A 31 -0.55 14.13 -3.30
N ASP A 32 -0.62 14.83 -2.17
CA ASP A 32 0.27 14.62 -1.03
C ASP A 32 -0.09 13.31 -0.31
N LEU A 33 -1.38 13.07 -0.12
CA LEU A 33 -1.90 11.81 0.40
C LEU A 33 -1.52 10.64 -0.52
N LEU A 34 -1.75 10.76 -1.83
CA LEU A 34 -1.38 9.76 -2.83
C LEU A 34 0.11 9.44 -2.81
N THR A 35 0.96 10.46 -2.75
CA THR A 35 2.41 10.29 -2.68
C THR A 35 2.81 9.55 -1.40
N ARG A 36 2.18 9.88 -0.27
CA ARG A 36 2.43 9.21 1.01
C ARG A 36 2.02 7.74 0.96
N LEU A 37 0.81 7.46 0.47
CA LEU A 37 0.26 6.11 0.36
C LEU A 37 1.09 5.23 -0.60
N LYS A 38 1.51 5.78 -1.75
CA LYS A 38 2.39 5.08 -2.71
C LYS A 38 3.75 4.73 -2.10
N LYS A 39 4.35 5.64 -1.31
CA LYS A 39 5.60 5.37 -0.56
C LYS A 39 5.41 4.29 0.49
N GLU A 40 4.30 4.30 1.22
CA GLU A 40 4.00 3.29 2.23
C GLU A 40 3.78 1.90 1.59
N LYS A 41 3.05 1.84 0.47
CA LYS A 41 2.88 0.63 -0.34
C LYS A 41 4.23 0.08 -0.82
N LEU A 42 5.14 0.94 -1.27
CA LEU A 42 6.49 0.54 -1.70
C LEU A 42 7.29 -0.08 -0.55
N ARG A 43 7.28 0.54 0.63
CA ARG A 43 7.96 0.01 1.83
C ARG A 43 7.45 -1.38 2.23
N LEU A 44 6.14 -1.60 2.17
CA LEU A 44 5.56 -2.92 2.46
C LEU A 44 5.95 -3.96 1.41
N LYS A 45 6.02 -3.56 0.13
CA LYS A 45 6.50 -4.44 -0.95
C LYS A 45 7.96 -4.81 -0.72
N ASP A 46 8.80 -3.86 -0.35
CA ASP A 46 10.22 -4.10 -0.04
C ASP A 46 10.38 -4.98 1.21
N ALA A 47 9.54 -4.82 2.22
CA ALA A 47 9.53 -5.69 3.40
C ALA A 47 9.07 -7.14 3.08
N LEU A 48 8.28 -7.34 2.01
CA LEU A 48 7.89 -8.66 1.51
C LEU A 48 8.98 -9.33 0.67
N VAL A 49 9.72 -8.55 -0.12
CA VAL A 49 10.73 -9.05 -1.09
C VAL A 49 12.12 -9.15 -0.47
N GLY A 50 12.46 -8.24 0.44
CA GLY A 50 13.77 -8.13 1.07
C GLY A 50 13.97 -8.99 2.32
N HIS A 51 13.05 -9.94 2.58
CA HIS A 51 13.14 -10.86 3.71
C HIS A 51 13.33 -12.30 3.24
#